data_AF-A0A2G2P7Z9-F1
#
_entry.id   AF-A0A2G2P7Z9-F1
#
_cell.length_a   1.000
_cell.length_b   1.000
_cell.length_c   1.000
_cell.angle_alpha   90.00
_cell.angle_beta   90.00
_cell.angle_gamma   90.00
#
_symmetry.space_group_name_H-M   'P 1'
#
loop_
_entity.id
_entity.type
_entity.pdbx_description
1 polymer ?
#
loop_
_entity_poly.entity_id
_entity_poly.type
_entity_poly.pdbx_seq_one_letter_code
_entity_poly.pdbx_strand_id
1 'polypeptide(L)'
;MQRRELFSSLASSLKGKNKQEKFLRPPYFSDESLFQSECHKCEAKCATICEEEIIKIADDKTPYLVFSHNGCTYCDECVNACEYEVLTLENKQHLNAIITINKSKCVSWEHTMCFSCKDPCLDNAIDFKAMFMPEINDKCTSCGFCVNRCPTDAIDIKVL
;
A
#
# COMPACT_ATOMS: atom_id res chain seq x y z
N MET A 1 56.54 -17.25 30.98
CA MET A 1 55.38 -18.11 31.25
C MET A 1 54.38 -17.92 30.13
N GLN A 2 54.12 -19.01 29.42
CA GLN A 2 53.32 -19.11 28.21
C GLN A 2 51.91 -19.58 28.61
N ARG A 3 50.85 -18.93 28.12
CA ARG A 3 49.48 -19.48 28.01
C ARG A 3 48.69 -18.46 27.15
N ARG A 4 48.43 -18.75 25.86
CA ARG A 4 47.34 -19.59 25.30
C ARG A 4 45.94 -19.08 25.72
N GLU A 5 44.91 -18.93 24.89
CA GLU A 5 44.64 -19.13 23.47
C GLU A 5 43.39 -18.28 23.11
N LEU A 6 43.33 -17.88 21.84
CA LEU A 6 42.18 -17.92 20.93
C LEU A 6 40.82 -18.29 21.55
N PHE A 7 39.87 -17.34 21.50
CA PHE A 7 38.46 -17.67 21.30
C PHE A 7 37.93 -16.93 20.07
N SER A 8 37.91 -17.68 18.97
CA SER A 8 37.04 -17.51 17.83
C SER A 8 35.57 -17.45 18.28
N SER A 9 34.99 -16.26 18.38
CA SER A 9 33.54 -16.11 18.43
C SER A 9 33.01 -15.97 16.99
N LEU A 10 33.04 -17.08 16.26
CA LEU A 10 32.20 -17.28 15.09
C LEU A 10 30.75 -17.46 15.56
N ALA A 11 29.86 -16.78 14.85
CA ALA A 11 28.45 -17.11 14.70
C ALA A 11 27.60 -17.07 15.98
N SER A 12 27.26 -15.86 16.43
CA SER A 12 25.96 -15.65 17.09
C SER A 12 24.96 -15.11 16.08
N SER A 13 24.23 -16.06 15.52
CA SER A 13 22.84 -15.96 15.09
C SER A 13 22.14 -14.64 15.42
N LEU A 14 21.91 -13.81 14.39
CA LEU A 14 20.57 -13.32 14.10
C LEU A 14 20.40 -13.33 12.59
N LYS A 15 19.92 -14.48 12.10
CA LYS A 15 19.12 -14.57 10.88
C LYS A 15 17.89 -13.69 11.13
N GLY A 16 18.06 -12.39 10.97
CA GLY A 16 16.95 -11.49 10.74
C GLY A 16 16.24 -12.08 9.55
N LYS A 17 15.08 -12.70 9.78
CA LYS A 17 14.14 -12.92 8.69
C LYS A 17 13.87 -11.52 8.19
N ASN A 18 14.54 -11.12 7.11
CA ASN A 18 14.15 -9.96 6.33
C ASN A 18 12.67 -10.19 6.07
N LYS A 19 11.82 -9.47 6.80
CA LYS A 19 10.40 -9.46 6.58
C LYS A 19 10.31 -8.85 5.19
N GLN A 20 10.19 -9.70 4.17
CA GLN A 20 10.10 -9.25 2.79
C GLN A 20 9.00 -8.20 2.77
N GLU A 21 9.36 -6.98 2.38
CA GLU A 21 8.39 -5.90 2.27
C GLU A 21 7.34 -6.35 1.26
N LYS A 22 6.10 -6.50 1.74
CA LYS A 22 5.00 -6.90 0.89
C LYS A 22 4.54 -5.65 0.16
N PHE A 23 4.88 -5.56 -1.12
CA PHE A 23 4.45 -4.47 -1.98
C PHE A 23 2.93 -4.49 -2.18
N LEU A 24 2.29 -3.32 -2.11
CA LEU A 24 0.91 -3.16 -2.56
C LEU A 24 0.92 -3.11 -4.08
N ARG A 25 0.43 -4.15 -4.76
CA ARG A 25 0.39 -4.19 -6.23
C ARG A 25 -0.72 -3.30 -6.80
N PRO A 26 -0.58 -2.82 -8.06
CA PRO A 26 -1.68 -2.23 -8.80
C PRO A 26 -2.93 -3.13 -8.81
N PRO A 27 -4.14 -2.58 -9.03
CA PRO A 27 -5.35 -3.39 -9.18
C PRO A 27 -5.29 -4.28 -10.44
N TYR A 28 -6.30 -5.13 -10.64
CA TYR A 28 -6.48 -5.96 -11.86
C TYR A 28 -5.54 -7.16 -12.04
N PHE A 29 -4.75 -7.54 -11.03
CA PHE A 29 -3.96 -8.78 -11.09
C PHE A 29 -4.69 -9.92 -10.37
N SER A 30 -4.46 -11.16 -10.81
CA SER A 30 -4.97 -12.38 -10.17
C SER A 30 -3.88 -13.30 -9.63
N ASP A 31 -2.67 -13.24 -10.20
CA ASP A 31 -1.55 -14.10 -9.82
C ASP A 31 -0.28 -13.26 -9.61
N GLU A 32 0.24 -13.31 -8.39
CA GLU A 32 1.49 -12.63 -8.01
C GLU A 32 2.69 -13.15 -8.82
N SER A 33 2.64 -14.41 -9.30
CA SER A 33 3.73 -15.01 -10.07
C SER A 33 3.98 -14.31 -11.41
N LEU A 34 2.93 -13.75 -12.03
CA LEU A 34 3.01 -13.01 -13.29
C LEU A 34 3.84 -11.74 -13.18
N PHE A 35 3.89 -11.11 -12.00
CA PHE A 35 4.79 -9.98 -11.77
C PHE A 35 6.25 -10.37 -11.95
N GLN A 36 6.63 -11.57 -11.48
CA GLN A 36 8.00 -12.03 -11.56
C GLN A 36 8.35 -12.54 -12.97
N SER A 37 7.44 -13.27 -13.63
CA SER A 37 7.71 -13.91 -14.92
C SER A 37 7.50 -13.01 -16.14
N GLU A 38 6.53 -12.09 -16.09
CA GLU A 38 6.05 -11.35 -17.27
C GLU A 38 6.23 -9.83 -17.16
N CYS A 39 6.06 -9.23 -15.97
CA CYS A 39 5.97 -7.76 -15.84
C CYS A 39 7.24 -7.01 -16.27
N HIS A 40 8.42 -7.60 -16.03
CA HIS A 40 9.71 -7.01 -16.37
C HIS A 40 10.00 -6.90 -17.88
N LYS A 41 9.08 -7.40 -18.74
CA LYS A 41 9.20 -7.37 -20.21
C LYS A 41 8.80 -6.03 -20.82
N CYS A 42 8.14 -5.14 -20.07
CA CYS A 42 7.83 -3.77 -20.50
C CYS A 42 8.68 -2.72 -19.75
N GLU A 43 8.76 -1.50 -20.31
CA GLU A 43 9.42 -0.35 -19.67
C GLU A 43 8.48 0.39 -18.70
N ALA A 44 7.76 -0.35 -17.84
CA ALA A 44 6.92 0.22 -16.78
C ALA A 44 5.85 1.24 -17.27
N LYS A 45 5.22 0.98 -18.42
CA LYS A 45 4.19 1.87 -19.02
C LYS A 45 3.06 2.22 -18.05
N CYS A 46 2.66 1.28 -17.18
CA CYS A 46 1.66 1.51 -16.14
C CYS A 46 2.03 2.63 -15.17
N ALA A 47 3.32 2.82 -14.85
CA ALA A 47 3.77 3.92 -14.00
C ALA A 47 3.71 5.27 -14.71
N THR A 48 4.01 5.28 -16.03
CA THR A 48 4.03 6.50 -16.83
C THR A 48 2.62 7.04 -17.12
N ILE A 49 1.64 6.16 -17.33
CA ILE A 49 0.25 6.55 -17.64
C ILE A 49 -0.58 6.92 -16.40
N CYS A 50 -0.07 6.65 -15.20
CA CYS A 50 -0.80 6.90 -13.97
C CYS A 50 -0.80 8.39 -13.63
N GLU A 51 -1.89 9.09 -13.95
CA GLU A 51 -2.05 10.53 -13.66
C GLU A 51 -1.97 10.87 -12.17
N GLU A 52 -2.33 9.93 -11.29
CA GLU A 52 -2.25 10.10 -9.84
C GLU A 52 -0.82 9.93 -9.29
N GLU A 53 0.13 9.49 -10.13
CA GLU A 53 1.55 9.28 -9.82
C GLU A 53 1.85 8.31 -8.66
N ILE A 54 0.87 7.45 -8.33
CA ILE A 54 0.93 6.50 -7.21
C ILE A 54 1.68 5.20 -7.53
N ILE A 55 1.93 4.89 -8.81
CA ILE A 55 2.66 3.68 -9.22
C ILE A 55 4.16 3.98 -9.25
N LYS A 56 4.94 3.25 -8.45
CA LYS A 56 6.40 3.26 -8.44
C LYS A 56 6.94 1.89 -8.87
N ILE A 57 8.20 1.84 -9.28
CA ILE A 57 8.87 0.62 -9.74
C ILE A 57 9.92 0.22 -8.71
N ALA A 58 9.82 -1.02 -8.20
CA ALA A 58 10.75 -1.58 -7.23
C ALA A 58 12.04 -2.06 -7.92
N ASP A 59 13.05 -2.44 -7.12
CA ASP A 59 14.34 -2.94 -7.61
C ASP A 59 14.21 -4.21 -8.47
N ASP A 60 13.16 -5.01 -8.23
CA ASP A 60 12.83 -6.20 -9.01
C ASP A 60 12.13 -5.88 -10.35
N LYS A 61 12.02 -4.58 -10.69
CA LYS A 61 11.37 -4.02 -11.88
C LYS A 61 9.85 -4.21 -11.92
N THR A 62 9.22 -4.55 -10.81
CA THR A 62 7.77 -4.71 -10.73
C THR A 62 7.09 -3.48 -10.10
N PRO A 63 5.86 -3.14 -10.50
CA PRO A 63 5.16 -1.97 -9.98
C PRO A 63 4.58 -2.21 -8.59
N TYR A 64 4.52 -1.15 -7.79
CA TYR A 64 3.86 -1.09 -6.50
C TYR A 64 3.24 0.29 -6.27
N LEU A 65 2.25 0.37 -5.38
CA LEU A 65 1.52 1.57 -5.06
C LEU A 65 2.08 2.28 -3.84
N VAL A 66 2.16 3.60 -3.91
CA VAL A 66 2.52 4.50 -2.81
C VAL A 66 1.54 5.67 -2.76
N PHE A 67 0.75 5.77 -1.69
CA PHE A 67 -0.23 6.86 -1.48
C PHE A 67 0.40 8.07 -0.80
N SER A 68 1.45 8.60 -1.43
CA SER A 68 2.22 9.75 -0.90
C SER A 68 1.49 11.08 -1.09
N HIS A 69 0.74 11.25 -2.17
CA HIS A 69 0.04 12.50 -2.51
C HIS A 69 -1.43 12.26 -2.89
N ASN A 70 -1.71 11.17 -3.60
CA ASN A 70 -3.04 10.81 -4.09
C ASN A 70 -3.39 9.35 -3.82
N GLY A 71 -4.57 8.92 -4.28
CA GLY A 71 -5.07 7.55 -4.23
C GLY A 71 -5.35 6.96 -5.61
N CYS A 72 -5.74 5.69 -5.66
CA CYS A 72 -6.16 5.01 -6.87
C CYS A 72 -7.59 5.38 -7.22
N THR A 73 -7.81 5.88 -8.44
CA THR A 73 -9.14 6.21 -8.97
C THR A 73 -9.84 5.03 -9.64
N TYR A 74 -9.16 3.89 -9.79
CA TYR A 74 -9.65 2.74 -10.57
C TYR A 74 -10.04 3.11 -12.02
N CYS A 75 -9.26 4.01 -12.64
CA CYS A 75 -9.51 4.52 -14.00
C CYS A 75 -9.22 3.53 -15.15
N ASP A 76 -8.80 2.31 -14.85
CA ASP A 76 -8.45 1.27 -15.82
C ASP A 76 -7.21 1.58 -16.72
N GLU A 77 -6.57 2.76 -16.64
CA GLU A 77 -5.43 3.12 -17.51
C GLU A 77 -4.21 2.19 -17.34
N CYS A 78 -3.90 1.76 -16.11
CA CYS A 78 -2.77 0.87 -15.87
C CYS A 78 -2.94 -0.53 -16.49
N VAL A 79 -4.17 -1.03 -16.59
CA VAL A 79 -4.48 -2.31 -17.24
C VAL A 79 -4.52 -2.15 -18.76
N ASN A 80 -5.04 -1.04 -19.27
CA ASN A 80 -5.02 -0.74 -20.71
C ASN A 80 -3.58 -0.62 -21.25
N ALA A 81 -2.63 -0.17 -20.43
CA ALA A 81 -1.21 -0.09 -20.78
C ALA A 81 -0.44 -1.42 -20.60
N CYS A 82 -1.08 -2.48 -20.07
CA CYS A 82 -0.41 -3.75 -19.76
C CYS A 82 -0.41 -4.69 -20.98
N GLU A 83 0.69 -4.71 -21.74
CA GLU A 83 0.83 -5.52 -22.96
C GLU A 83 1.08 -7.02 -22.71
N TYR A 84 1.42 -7.38 -21.47
CA TYR A 84 1.83 -8.73 -21.07
C TYR A 84 0.80 -9.42 -20.17
N GLU A 85 -0.43 -8.87 -20.10
CA GLU A 85 -1.57 -9.48 -19.40
C GLU A 85 -1.30 -9.81 -17.92
N VAL A 86 -0.34 -9.11 -17.30
CA VAL A 86 -0.11 -9.18 -15.83
C VAL A 86 -1.29 -8.54 -15.10
N LEU A 87 -1.82 -7.46 -15.68
CA LEU A 87 -3.05 -6.81 -15.27
C LEU A 87 -4.10 -7.09 -16.36
N THR A 88 -5.30 -7.49 -15.98
CA THR A 88 -6.38 -7.76 -16.95
C THR A 88 -7.75 -7.32 -16.42
N LEU A 89 -8.63 -6.84 -17.31
CA LEU A 89 -9.94 -6.33 -16.92
C LEU A 89 -10.88 -7.41 -16.35
N GLU A 90 -10.67 -8.67 -16.73
CA GLU A 90 -11.39 -9.83 -16.18
C GLU A 90 -11.13 -9.99 -14.68
N ASN A 91 -9.99 -9.51 -14.20
CA ASN A 91 -9.56 -9.56 -12.80
C ASN A 91 -9.86 -8.25 -12.05
N LYS A 92 -10.88 -7.49 -12.47
CA LYS A 92 -11.29 -6.25 -11.81
C LYS A 92 -11.69 -6.49 -10.34
N GLN A 93 -10.80 -6.06 -9.45
CA GLN A 93 -10.97 -6.15 -8.01
C GLN A 93 -10.38 -4.91 -7.31
N HIS A 94 -10.85 -4.64 -6.09
CA HIS A 94 -10.24 -3.63 -5.23
C HIS A 94 -8.81 -4.02 -4.85
N LEU A 95 -8.05 -3.03 -4.41
CA LEU A 95 -6.69 -3.24 -3.94
C LEU A 95 -6.64 -4.26 -2.80
N ASN A 96 -5.65 -5.14 -2.88
CA ASN A 96 -5.42 -6.21 -1.90
C ASN A 96 -4.78 -5.65 -0.61
N ALA A 97 -5.50 -4.76 0.06
CA ALA A 97 -5.10 -4.08 1.28
C ALA A 97 -6.32 -3.77 2.16
N ILE A 98 -6.06 -3.54 3.44
CA ILE A 98 -7.02 -3.02 4.41
C ILE A 98 -6.52 -1.67 4.91
N ILE A 99 -7.37 -0.65 4.84
CA ILE A 99 -7.12 0.66 5.47
C ILE A 99 -7.76 0.68 6.86
N THR A 100 -7.05 1.18 7.86
CA THR A 100 -7.53 1.31 9.24
C THR A 100 -7.20 2.68 9.82
N ILE A 101 -7.98 3.11 10.83
CA ILE A 101 -7.71 4.34 11.58
C ILE A 101 -7.10 3.97 12.93
N ASN A 102 -5.88 4.45 13.16
CA ASN A 102 -5.19 4.34 14.43
C ASN A 102 -5.77 5.33 15.44
N LYS A 103 -6.54 4.82 16.41
CA LYS A 103 -7.27 5.64 17.38
C LYS A 103 -6.35 6.50 18.25
N SER A 104 -5.15 6.03 18.60
CA SER A 104 -4.23 6.79 19.47
C SER A 104 -3.46 7.89 18.74
N LYS A 105 -3.45 7.88 17.39
CA LYS A 105 -2.87 8.95 16.58
C LYS A 105 -3.91 9.94 16.07
N CYS A 106 -5.17 9.52 15.98
CA CYS A 106 -6.22 10.30 15.35
C CYS A 106 -6.73 11.41 16.28
N VAL A 107 -6.50 12.68 15.91
CA VAL A 107 -6.98 13.85 16.68
C VAL A 107 -8.50 13.89 16.87
N SER A 108 -9.27 13.25 15.98
CA SER A 108 -10.72 13.16 16.10
C SER A 108 -11.16 12.27 17.26
N TRP A 109 -10.36 11.26 17.60
CA TRP A 109 -10.54 10.45 18.81
C TRP A 109 -10.11 11.19 20.08
N GLU A 110 -9.41 12.32 19.95
CA GLU A 110 -8.99 13.24 21.03
C GLU A 110 -9.86 14.52 21.07
N HIS A 111 -11.15 14.40 20.75
CA HIS A 111 -12.15 15.49 20.80
C HIS A 111 -11.87 16.72 19.90
N THR A 112 -11.00 16.59 18.90
CA THR A 112 -10.75 17.65 17.92
C THR A 112 -11.60 17.42 16.67
N MET A 113 -12.32 18.45 16.20
CA MET A 113 -13.06 18.36 14.93
C MET A 113 -12.11 18.15 13.75
N CYS A 114 -12.13 16.96 13.15
CA CYS A 114 -11.33 16.62 11.98
C CYS A 114 -12.11 15.71 11.04
N PHE A 115 -12.33 16.18 9.80
CA PHE A 115 -13.03 15.44 8.75
C PHE A 115 -12.11 15.14 7.54
N SER A 116 -10.81 15.39 7.66
CA SER A 116 -9.86 15.34 6.54
C SER A 116 -9.76 13.98 5.85
N CYS A 117 -10.04 12.87 6.53
CA CYS A 117 -10.11 11.56 5.90
C CYS A 117 -11.44 11.32 5.16
N LYS A 118 -12.53 11.95 5.62
CA LYS A 118 -13.88 11.79 5.07
C LYS A 118 -14.08 12.61 3.80
N ASP A 119 -13.61 13.85 3.78
CA ASP A 119 -13.75 14.75 2.63
C ASP A 119 -13.28 14.14 1.29
N PRO A 120 -12.13 13.44 1.20
CA PRO A 120 -11.69 12.81 -0.04
C PRO A 120 -12.31 11.42 -0.30
N CYS A 121 -13.16 10.90 0.59
CA CYS A 121 -13.71 9.54 0.49
C CYS A 121 -14.98 9.50 -0.36
N LEU A 122 -14.82 9.33 -1.68
CA LEU A 122 -15.93 9.29 -2.64
C LEU A 122 -16.91 8.12 -2.40
N ASP A 123 -16.42 7.01 -1.87
CA ASP A 123 -17.23 5.81 -1.58
C ASP A 123 -18.09 5.93 -0.30
N ASN A 124 -17.99 7.05 0.42
CA ASN A 124 -18.65 7.26 1.72
C ASN A 124 -18.33 6.14 2.74
N ALA A 125 -17.06 5.74 2.77
CA ALA A 125 -16.59 4.64 3.61
C ALA A 125 -16.19 5.05 5.04
N ILE A 126 -16.37 6.32 5.41
CA ILE A 126 -16.01 6.84 6.74
C ILE A 126 -17.24 7.39 7.46
N ASP A 127 -17.64 6.66 8.49
CA ASP A 127 -18.73 7.00 9.39
C ASP A 127 -18.18 7.65 10.66
N PHE A 128 -18.98 8.51 11.29
CA PHE A 128 -18.61 9.15 12.56
C PHE A 128 -19.60 8.74 13.64
N LYS A 129 -19.11 8.01 14.64
CA LYS A 129 -19.86 7.73 15.87
C LYS A 129 -19.75 8.92 16.82
N ALA A 130 -20.82 9.18 17.59
CA ALA A 130 -20.85 10.24 18.60
C ALA A 130 -20.21 11.56 18.14
N MET A 131 -20.52 11.97 16.90
CA MET A 131 -20.05 13.18 16.21
C MET A 131 -18.57 13.22 15.79
N PHE A 132 -17.63 12.65 16.56
CA PHE A 132 -16.18 12.81 16.31
C PHE A 132 -15.38 11.52 16.15
N MET A 133 -15.97 10.33 16.28
CA MET A 133 -15.20 9.09 16.28
C MET A 133 -15.27 8.42 14.90
N PRO A 134 -14.28 8.64 13.99
CA PRO A 134 -14.31 8.05 12.66
C PRO A 134 -14.10 6.54 12.72
N GLU A 135 -14.87 5.82 11.93
CA GLU A 135 -14.74 4.39 11.67
C GLU A 135 -14.88 4.11 10.17
N ILE A 136 -14.13 3.12 9.68
CA ILE A 136 -14.18 2.68 8.27
C ILE A 136 -15.19 1.55 8.15
N ASN A 137 -16.13 1.66 7.21
CA ASN A 137 -17.13 0.64 6.91
C ASN A 137 -16.73 -0.24 5.70
N ASP A 138 -17.64 -1.14 5.30
CA ASP A 138 -17.45 -2.13 4.24
C ASP A 138 -17.38 -1.57 2.82
N LYS A 139 -17.74 -0.30 2.62
CA LYS A 139 -17.62 0.38 1.31
C LYS A 139 -16.18 0.79 0.99
N CYS A 140 -15.25 0.61 1.92
CA CYS A 140 -13.86 0.98 1.71
C CYS A 140 -13.24 0.16 0.57
N THR A 141 -12.83 0.85 -0.48
CA THR A 141 -12.15 0.25 -1.64
C THR A 141 -10.64 0.20 -1.45
N SER A 142 -10.11 0.61 -0.30
CA SER A 142 -8.66 0.76 -0.08
C SER A 142 -7.95 1.70 -1.07
N CYS A 143 -8.69 2.64 -1.69
CA CYS A 143 -8.17 3.56 -2.71
C CYS A 143 -7.04 4.49 -2.23
N GLY A 144 -6.89 4.71 -0.92
CA GLY A 144 -5.74 5.43 -0.37
C GLY A 144 -5.86 6.96 -0.34
N PHE A 145 -6.92 7.56 -0.89
CA PHE A 145 -7.10 9.02 -0.90
C PHE A 145 -7.13 9.67 0.50
N CYS A 146 -7.53 8.92 1.53
CA CYS A 146 -7.53 9.41 2.91
C CYS A 146 -6.14 9.42 3.57
N VAL A 147 -5.16 8.70 3.03
CA VAL A 147 -3.86 8.44 3.68
C VAL A 147 -3.06 9.73 3.82
N ASN A 148 -2.74 10.39 2.72
CA ASN A 148 -1.99 11.65 2.75
C ASN A 148 -2.77 12.83 3.35
N ARG A 149 -4.11 12.76 3.36
CA ARG A 149 -4.95 13.83 3.93
C ARG A 149 -5.00 13.82 5.44
N CYS A 150 -4.53 12.76 6.10
CA CYS A 150 -4.52 12.67 7.55
C CYS A 150 -3.41 13.55 8.14
N PRO A 151 -3.71 14.61 8.90
CA PRO A 151 -2.69 15.53 9.43
C PRO A 151 -1.79 14.92 10.52
N THR A 152 -2.06 13.69 10.94
CA THR A 152 -1.38 13.01 12.06
C THR A 152 -0.93 11.59 11.72
N ASP A 153 -0.92 11.24 10.43
CA ASP A 153 -0.51 9.91 9.95
C ASP A 153 -1.20 8.77 10.72
N ALA A 154 -2.49 8.95 11.00
CA ALA A 154 -3.33 8.01 11.73
C ALA A 154 -4.01 6.98 10.81
N ILE A 155 -3.81 7.04 9.50
CA ILE A 155 -4.35 6.10 8.53
C ILE A 155 -3.28 5.05 8.21
N ASP A 156 -3.51 3.83 8.67
CA ASP A 156 -2.60 2.70 8.45
C ASP A 156 -3.09 1.83 7.29
N ILE A 157 -2.16 1.33 6.47
CA ILE A 157 -2.43 0.41 5.35
C ILE A 157 -1.79 -0.93 5.67
N LYS A 158 -2.57 -2.01 5.57
CA LYS A 158 -2.08 -3.39 5.68
C LYS A 158 -2.30 -4.14 4.38
N VAL A 159 -1.21 -4.46 3.68
CA VAL A 159 -1.26 -5.33 2.49
C VAL A 159 -1.59 -6.76 2.90
N LEU A 160 -2.49 -7.41 2.17
CA LEU A 160 -3.06 -8.73 2.48
C LEU A 160 -2.30 -9.88 1.84
#